data_AF-X1UYP6-F1
#
_entry.id   AF-X1UYP6-F1
#
_cell.length_a   1.000
_cell.length_b   1.000
_cell.length_c   1.000
_cell.angle_alpha   90.00
_cell.angle_beta   90.00
_cell.angle_gamma   90.00
#
_symmetry.space_group_name_H-M   'P 1'
#
loop_
_entity.id
_entity.type
_entity.pdbx_description
1 polymer ?
#
loop_
_entity_poly.entity_id
_entity_poly.type
_entity_poly.pdbx_seq_one_letter_code
_entity_poly.pdbx_strand_id
1 'polypeptide(L)'
;MSKREIVQLCIAVRDIEKSMERYWKVLGIGPWDVYTFSQETVRDFTLHGQPVKQPFKFMLAVTMLGDIQFELIQPVDGPTLYEGFLKEKGEGFHHIKEKVNDDDIEETLEKFKQKGI
;
A
#
# COMPACT_ATOMS: atom_id res chain seq x y z
N MET A 1 2.31 13.78 23.59
CA MET A 1 2.43 13.20 22.24
C MET A 1 1.03 13.13 21.67
N SER A 2 0.78 13.66 20.47
CA SER A 2 -0.50 13.42 19.79
C SER A 2 -0.68 11.91 19.61
N LYS A 3 -1.92 11.43 19.70
CA LYS A 3 -2.24 10.02 19.52
C LYS A 3 -1.98 9.66 18.05
N ARG A 4 -1.13 8.68 17.80
CA ARG A 4 -0.88 8.14 16.44
C ARG A 4 -2.16 7.49 15.92
N GLU A 5 -2.45 7.69 14.64
CA GLU A 5 -3.64 7.14 13.99
C GLU A 5 -3.19 6.21 12.84
N ILE A 6 -3.05 4.92 13.15
CA ILE A 6 -2.83 3.91 12.12
C ILE A 6 -4.19 3.60 11.48
N VAL A 7 -4.26 3.73 10.16
CA VAL A 7 -5.51 3.65 9.40
C VAL A 7 -5.53 2.54 8.36
N GLN A 8 -4.40 1.93 8.03
CA GLN A 8 -4.33 0.89 7.01
C GLN A 8 -3.27 -0.16 7.32
N LEU A 9 -3.57 -1.40 6.95
CA LEU A 9 -2.63 -2.53 6.88
C LEU A 9 -2.61 -3.04 5.45
N CYS A 10 -1.41 -3.28 4.92
CA CYS A 10 -1.24 -3.75 3.55
C CYS A 10 -0.59 -5.14 3.50
N ILE A 11 -1.20 -6.06 2.77
CA ILE A 11 -0.65 -7.36 2.42
C ILE A 11 -0.30 -7.37 0.92
N ALA A 12 0.97 -7.58 0.60
CA ALA A 12 1.39 -7.81 -0.78
C ALA A 12 1.10 -9.25 -1.19
N VAL A 13 0.50 -9.42 -2.36
CA VAL A 13 0.07 -10.71 -2.93
C VAL A 13 0.45 -10.81 -4.41
N ARG A 14 0.61 -12.04 -4.91
CA ARG A 14 0.87 -12.34 -6.33
C ARG A 14 -0.40 -12.43 -7.16
N ASP A 15 -1.50 -12.83 -6.53
CA ASP A 15 -2.81 -13.00 -7.15
C ASP A 15 -3.90 -12.45 -6.23
N ILE A 16 -4.39 -11.25 -6.58
CA ILE A 16 -5.35 -10.48 -5.80
C ILE A 16 -6.74 -11.08 -5.87
N GLU A 17 -7.13 -11.68 -6.99
CA GLU A 17 -8.43 -12.32 -7.14
C GLU A 17 -8.52 -13.55 -6.24
N LYS A 18 -7.51 -14.43 -6.32
CA LYS A 18 -7.41 -15.61 -5.46
C LYS A 18 -7.30 -15.23 -3.98
N SER A 19 -6.58 -14.16 -3.67
CA SER A 19 -6.43 -13.67 -2.30
C SER A 19 -7.75 -13.14 -1.75
N MET A 20 -8.43 -12.24 -2.49
CA MET A 20 -9.76 -11.74 -2.13
C MET A 20 -10.74 -12.88 -1.87
N GLU A 21 -10.78 -13.87 -2.77
CA GLU A 21 -11.63 -15.05 -2.63
C GLU A 21 -11.30 -15.84 -1.35
N ARG A 22 -10.02 -16.07 -1.07
CA ARG A 22 -9.58 -16.80 0.11
C ARG A 22 -9.94 -16.06 1.40
N TYR A 23 -9.67 -14.76 1.48
CA TYR A 23 -10.01 -13.93 2.62
C TYR A 23 -11.51 -13.90 2.87
N TRP A 24 -12.31 -13.79 1.80
CA TRP A 24 -13.76 -13.86 1.89
C TRP A 24 -14.24 -15.22 2.39
N LYS A 25 -13.80 -16.32 1.76
CA LYS A 25 -14.29 -17.67 2.07
C LYS A 25 -13.86 -18.17 3.45
N VAL A 26 -12.65 -17.84 3.89
CA VAL A 26 -12.07 -18.37 5.13
C VAL A 26 -12.37 -17.47 6.31
N LEU A 27 -12.30 -16.15 6.12
CA LEU A 27 -12.37 -15.18 7.22
C LEU A 27 -13.60 -14.25 7.14
N GLY A 28 -14.35 -14.28 6.04
CA GLY A 28 -15.47 -13.35 5.83
C GLY A 28 -15.02 -11.91 5.57
N ILE A 29 -13.75 -11.69 5.21
CA ILE A 29 -13.21 -10.34 4.98
C ILE A 29 -13.54 -9.88 3.56
N GLY A 30 -14.22 -8.73 3.48
CA GLY A 30 -14.76 -8.09 2.29
C GLY A 30 -16.12 -7.44 2.61
N PRO A 31 -16.93 -7.03 1.62
CA PRO A 31 -16.63 -7.01 0.19
C PRO A 31 -15.50 -6.03 -0.12
N TRP A 32 -14.94 -6.13 -1.32
CA TRP A 32 -13.74 -5.39 -1.73
C TRP A 32 -14.08 -4.29 -2.72
N ASP A 33 -13.53 -3.11 -2.48
CA ASP A 33 -13.40 -2.08 -3.50
C ASP A 33 -12.08 -2.30 -4.23
N VAL A 34 -12.15 -2.45 -5.56
CA VAL A 34 -11.00 -2.81 -6.40
C VAL A 34 -10.58 -1.63 -7.26
N TYR A 35 -9.28 -1.33 -7.24
CA TYR A 35 -8.69 -0.23 -8.00
C TYR A 35 -7.51 -0.72 -8.81
N THR A 36 -7.28 -0.05 -9.94
CA THR A 36 -6.08 -0.25 -10.76
C THR A 36 -5.36 1.07 -10.89
N PHE A 37 -4.06 1.06 -10.59
CA PHE A 37 -3.20 2.22 -10.72
C PHE A 37 -2.15 1.98 -11.80
N SER A 38 -1.95 3.00 -12.63
CA SER A 38 -0.94 3.06 -13.69
C SER A 38 -0.46 4.49 -13.88
N GLN A 39 0.42 4.70 -14.87
CA GLN A 39 0.85 6.02 -15.32
C GLN A 39 -0.30 6.96 -15.74
N GLU A 40 -1.47 6.41 -16.07
CA GLU A 40 -2.65 7.19 -16.47
C GLU A 40 -3.42 7.74 -15.26
N THR A 41 -3.34 7.03 -14.12
CA THR A 41 -4.12 7.34 -12.91
C THR A 41 -3.28 7.95 -11.79
N VAL A 42 -1.95 7.80 -11.84
CA VAL A 42 -1.02 8.30 -10.82
C VAL A 42 -0.08 9.32 -11.44
N ARG A 43 0.00 10.49 -10.81
CA ARG A 43 0.97 11.55 -11.15
C ARG A 43 2.14 11.50 -10.20
N ASP A 44 3.31 11.95 -10.68
CA ASP A 44 4.54 12.11 -9.88
C ASP A 44 4.97 10.85 -9.11
N PHE A 45 4.80 9.68 -9.73
CA PHE A 45 5.19 8.40 -9.13
C PHE A 45 6.71 8.33 -8.98
N THR A 46 7.18 8.09 -7.76
CA THR A 46 8.60 7.96 -7.43
C THR A 46 8.90 6.62 -6.79
N LEU A 47 10.09 6.09 -7.08
CA LEU A 47 10.64 4.88 -6.47
C LEU A 47 12.06 5.19 -6.01
N HIS A 48 12.36 4.95 -4.73
CA HIS A 48 13.65 5.30 -4.11
C HIS A 48 14.07 6.77 -4.36
N GLY A 49 13.10 7.69 -4.30
CA GLY A 49 13.31 9.13 -4.52
C GLY A 49 13.53 9.53 -5.98
N GLN A 50 13.45 8.60 -6.93
CA GLN A 50 13.62 8.87 -8.36
C GLN A 50 12.27 8.77 -9.10
N PRO A 51 11.96 9.70 -10.02
CA PRO A 51 10.75 9.60 -10.85
C PRO A 51 10.74 8.34 -11.70
N VAL A 52 9.63 7.60 -11.68
CA VAL A 52 9.43 6.43 -12.53
C VAL A 52 8.91 6.89 -13.88
N LYS A 53 9.74 6.76 -14.91
CA LYS A 53 9.41 7.12 -16.30
C LYS A 53 8.93 5.94 -17.14
N GLN A 54 9.12 4.72 -16.65
CA GLN A 54 8.70 3.50 -17.33
C GLN A 54 7.23 3.23 -17.02
N PRO A 55 6.48 2.57 -17.92
CA PRO A 55 5.14 2.09 -17.59
C PRO A 55 5.14 1.24 -16.33
N PHE A 56 4.13 1.42 -15.49
CA PHE A 56 3.87 0.61 -14.31
C PHE A 56 2.38 0.35 -14.18
N LYS A 57 2.05 -0.75 -13.50
CA LYS A 57 0.67 -1.10 -13.15
C LYS A 57 0.65 -1.91 -11.86
N PHE A 58 -0.29 -1.59 -10.98
CA PHE A 58 -0.61 -2.41 -9.81
C PHE A 58 -2.10 -2.31 -9.49
N MET A 59 -2.60 -3.32 -8.77
CA MET A 59 -3.99 -3.41 -8.35
C MET A 59 -4.08 -3.38 -6.83
N LEU A 60 -5.16 -2.76 -6.33
CA LEU A 60 -5.54 -2.77 -4.92
C LEU A 60 -6.91 -3.42 -4.78
N ALA A 61 -7.11 -4.08 -3.65
CA ALA A 61 -8.41 -4.46 -3.15
C ALA A 61 -8.47 -4.04 -1.68
N VAL A 62 -9.40 -3.16 -1.34
CA VAL A 62 -9.51 -2.61 0.00
C VAL A 62 -10.88 -2.88 0.60
N THR A 63 -10.92 -3.03 1.93
CA THR A 63 -12.15 -3.10 2.70
C THR A 63 -11.93 -2.55 4.11
N MET A 64 -12.99 -2.16 4.81
CA MET A 64 -12.88 -1.66 6.18
C MET A 64 -13.13 -2.78 7.19
N LEU A 65 -12.20 -2.94 8.13
CA LEU A 65 -12.32 -3.80 9.30
C LEU A 65 -12.38 -2.91 10.55
N GLY A 66 -13.59 -2.47 10.91
CA GLY A 66 -13.77 -1.41 11.89
C GLY A 66 -13.14 -0.11 11.38
N ASP A 67 -12.18 0.43 12.13
CA ASP A 67 -11.50 1.69 11.82
C ASP A 67 -10.22 1.52 10.98
N ILE A 68 -9.88 0.29 10.58
CA ILE A 68 -8.67 -0.02 9.80
C ILE A 68 -9.06 -0.45 8.38
N GLN A 69 -8.45 0.18 7.38
CA GLN A 69 -8.51 -0.30 6.01
C GLN A 69 -7.56 -1.49 5.83
N PHE A 70 -8.12 -2.64 5.43
CA PHE A 70 -7.35 -3.81 5.05
C PHE A 70 -7.14 -3.79 3.54
N GLU A 71 -5.89 -3.72 3.11
CA GLU A 71 -5.50 -3.61 1.71
C GLU A 71 -4.74 -4.86 1.26
N LEU A 72 -5.16 -5.41 0.12
CA LEU A 72 -4.37 -6.31 -0.70
C LEU A 72 -3.76 -5.54 -1.84
N ILE A 73 -2.49 -5.79 -2.15
CA ILE A 73 -1.79 -5.15 -3.26
C ILE A 73 -1.09 -6.16 -4.14
N GLN A 74 -1.30 -6.04 -5.45
CA GLN A 74 -0.63 -6.86 -6.44
C GLN A 74 0.08 -5.98 -7.47
N PRO A 75 1.42 -6.06 -7.60
CA PRO A 75 2.09 -5.51 -8.78
C PRO A 75 1.72 -6.31 -10.03
N VAL A 76 1.42 -5.62 -11.12
CA VAL A 76 1.01 -6.23 -12.39
C VAL A 76 2.07 -6.06 -13.46
N ASP A 77 2.65 -4.87 -13.58
CA ASP A 77 3.71 -4.60 -14.56
C ASP A 77 4.62 -3.46 -14.11
N GLY A 78 5.84 -3.44 -14.65
CA GLY A 78 6.82 -2.38 -14.45
C GLY A 78 7.46 -2.33 -13.06
N PRO A 79 8.32 -1.34 -12.83
CA PRO A 79 8.98 -1.16 -11.55
C PRO A 79 7.99 -0.66 -10.49
N THR A 80 7.81 -1.44 -9.43
CA THR A 80 7.04 -1.04 -8.24
C THR A 80 7.79 -1.47 -6.98
N LEU A 81 7.55 -0.78 -5.86
CA LEU A 81 8.10 -1.18 -4.56
C LEU A 81 7.62 -2.59 -4.18
N TYR A 82 6.37 -2.92 -4.53
CA TYR A 82 5.72 -4.17 -4.21
C TYR A 82 6.35 -5.37 -4.94
N GLU A 83 6.80 -5.20 -6.18
CA GLU A 83 7.49 -6.28 -6.90
C GLU A 83 8.84 -6.61 -6.25
N GLY A 84 9.59 -5.59 -5.82
CA GLY A 84 10.83 -5.78 -5.06
C GLY A 84 10.58 -6.55 -3.76
N PHE A 85 9.59 -6.11 -2.98
CA PHE A 85 9.19 -6.78 -1.74
C PHE A 85 8.81 -8.25 -1.98
N LEU A 86 7.95 -8.52 -2.95
CA LEU A 86 7.49 -9.87 -3.23
C LEU A 86 8.59 -10.78 -3.78
N LYS A 87 9.59 -10.24 -4.47
CA LYS A 87 10.77 -11.02 -4.92
C LYS A 87 11.66 -11.41 -3.75
N GLU A 88 11.85 -10.50 -2.79
CA GLU A 88 12.76 -10.72 -1.68
C GLU A 88 12.12 -11.52 -0.53
N LYS A 89 10.85 -11.26 -0.22
CA LYS A 89 10.16 -11.78 0.97
C LYS A 89 9.03 -12.76 0.66
N GLY A 90 8.52 -12.77 -0.57
CA GLY A 90 7.28 -13.46 -0.90
C GLY A 90 6.04 -12.67 -0.45
N GLU A 91 4.87 -13.30 -0.57
CA GLU A 91 3.60 -12.71 -0.13
C GLU A 91 3.59 -12.47 1.38
N GLY A 92 3.01 -11.35 1.82
CA GLY A 92 2.92 -11.06 3.24
C GLY A 92 2.70 -9.60 3.59
N PHE A 93 2.78 -9.33 4.89
CA PHE A 93 2.59 -7.99 5.46
C PHE A 93 3.66 -7.02 4.96
N HIS A 94 3.23 -5.98 4.23
CA HIS A 94 4.12 -5.03 3.58
C HIS A 94 4.29 -3.75 4.41
N HIS A 95 3.19 -3.12 4.85
CA HIS A 95 3.28 -1.85 5.58
C HIS A 95 2.04 -1.55 6.45
N ILE A 96 2.22 -0.61 7.38
CA ILE A 96 1.14 0.16 8.01
C ILE A 96 1.08 1.55 7.37
N LYS A 97 -0.10 2.16 7.36
CA LYS A 97 -0.28 3.59 7.02
C LYS A 97 -0.72 4.36 8.26
N GLU A 98 -0.01 5.44 8.54
CA GLU A 98 -0.41 6.42 9.53
C GLU A 98 -1.07 7.61 8.83
N LYS A 99 -2.18 8.09 9.38
CA LYS A 99 -2.78 9.35 8.97
C LYS A 99 -2.10 10.49 9.73
N VAL A 100 -1.66 11.49 8.98
CA VAL A 100 -1.07 12.73 9.48
C VAL A 100 -1.86 13.87 8.85
N ASN A 101 -2.15 14.93 9.61
CA ASN A 101 -2.82 16.10 9.04
C ASN A 101 -1.91 16.75 8.00
N ASP A 102 -2.47 17.31 6.94
CA ASP A 102 -1.71 17.90 5.84
C ASP A 102 -0.71 18.97 6.33
N ASP A 103 -1.14 19.81 7.28
CA ASP A 103 -0.31 20.86 7.89
C ASP A 103 0.89 20.32 8.69
N ASP A 104 0.82 19.06 9.13
CA ASP A 104 1.83 18.41 9.98
C ASP A 104 2.79 17.49 9.18
N ILE A 105 2.56 17.27 7.87
CA ILE A 105 3.34 16.30 7.07
C ILE A 105 4.82 16.66 7.05
N GLU A 106 5.17 17.90 6.71
CA GLU A 106 6.57 18.33 6.59
C GLU A 106 7.32 18.22 7.93
N GLU A 107 6.70 18.69 9.01
CA GLU A 107 7.28 18.59 10.36
C GLU A 107 7.46 17.12 10.77
N THR A 108 6.49 16.26 10.45
CA THR A 108 6.56 14.83 10.74
C THR A 108 7.71 14.15 9.98
N LEU A 109 7.87 14.46 8.70
CA LEU A 109 8.96 13.95 7.88
C LEU A 109 10.33 14.40 8.43
N GLU A 110 10.47 15.67 8.81
CA GLU A 110 11.71 16.19 9.38
C GLU A 110 12.06 15.53 10.73
N LYS A 111 11.07 15.30 11.59
CA LYS A 111 11.26 14.53 12.83
C LYS A 111 11.75 13.11 12.58
N PHE A 112 11.32 12.46 11.50
CA PHE A 112 11.80 11.13 11.13
C PHE A 112 13.22 11.17 10.58
N LYS A 113 13.56 12.16 9.73
CA LYS A 113 14.93 12.39 9.25
C LYS A 113 15.93 12.60 10.37
N GLN A 114 15.57 13.42 11.37
CA GLN A 114 16.41 13.66 12.55
C GLN A 114 16.64 12.39 13.39
N LYS A 115 15.81 11.36 13.22
CA LYS A 115 15.93 10.05 13.88
C LYS A 115 16.57 8.99 12.99
N GLY A 116 17.04 9.35 11.79
CA GLY A 116 17.74 8.46 10.87
C GLY A 116 16.84 7.60 9.98
N ILE A 117 15.57 7.98 9.82
CA ILE A 117 14.66 7.46 8.78
C ILE A 117 14.73 8.38 7.57
#